data_AF-A0A6G7Y372-F1
#
_entry.id   AF-A0A6G7Y372-F1
#
_cell.length_a   1.000
_cell.length_b   1.000
_cell.length_c   1.000
_cell.angle_alpha   90.00
_cell.angle_beta   90.00
_cell.angle_gamma   90.00
#
_symmetry.space_group_name_H-M   'P 1'
#
loop_
_entity.id
_entity.type
_entity.pdbx_description
1 polymer ?
#
loop_
_entity_poly.entity_id
_entity_poly.type
_entity_poly.pdbx_seq_one_letter_code
_entity_poly.pdbx_strand_id
1 'polypeptide(L)'
;MRTSIRRSAHLLDADAATATWERALRAAPLAGPPRTIHGDPVPGNLVIRDGRLAGLIDIAVPQIGDPASDLAPAWTVFEEPERSLFREALGLDAAAWERGRGWAFEMAIGGLHYYEETNPVFARQAARTLARLMDDGAASGLGGAGGVR
;
A
#
# COMPACT_ATOMS: atom_id res chain seq x y z
N MET A 1 9.39 11.07 -3.70
CA MET A 1 9.28 9.74 -4.35
C MET A 1 10.40 9.39 -5.32
N ARG A 2 10.57 10.13 -6.44
CA ARG A 2 11.56 9.77 -7.49
C ARG A 2 13.00 9.60 -6.96
N THR A 3 13.40 10.42 -5.99
CA THR A 3 14.69 10.27 -5.30
C THR A 3 14.82 8.94 -4.54
N SER A 4 13.77 8.51 -3.84
CA SER A 4 13.75 7.24 -3.09
C SER A 4 13.81 6.03 -4.02
N ILE A 5 13.11 6.11 -5.16
CA ILE A 5 13.21 5.10 -6.23
C ILE A 5 14.65 5.02 -6.75
N ARG A 6 15.25 6.16 -7.12
CA ARG A 6 16.65 6.20 -7.59
C ARG A 6 17.64 5.65 -6.57
N ARG A 7 17.44 5.95 -5.28
CA ARG A 7 18.28 5.44 -4.18
C ARG A 7 18.14 3.93 -3.96
N SER A 8 17.02 3.35 -4.35
CA SER A 8 16.72 1.92 -4.17
C SER A 8 16.87 1.12 -5.47
N ALA A 9 17.37 1.72 -6.55
CA ALA A 9 17.42 1.09 -7.87
C ALA A 9 18.31 -0.15 -7.93
N HIS A 10 19.22 -0.34 -6.95
CA HIS A 10 20.00 -1.56 -6.78
C HIS A 10 19.24 -2.69 -6.07
N LEU A 11 18.03 -2.42 -5.56
CA LEU A 11 17.21 -3.35 -4.79
C LEU A 11 15.90 -3.73 -5.48
N LEU A 12 15.49 -3.00 -6.53
CA LEU A 12 14.22 -3.21 -7.23
C LEU A 12 14.25 -2.70 -8.68
N ASP A 13 13.22 -3.05 -9.45
CA ASP A 13 12.97 -2.49 -10.78
C ASP A 13 12.45 -1.05 -10.68
N ALA A 14 13.32 -0.08 -11.01
CA ALA A 14 13.01 1.34 -10.91
C ALA A 14 11.91 1.80 -11.88
N ASP A 15 11.76 1.14 -13.04
CA ASP A 15 10.74 1.49 -14.03
C ASP A 15 9.37 0.98 -13.58
N ALA A 16 9.29 -0.27 -13.09
CA ALA A 16 8.07 -0.82 -12.51
C ALA A 16 7.63 -0.04 -11.26
N ALA A 17 8.57 0.35 -10.41
CA ALA A 17 8.31 1.18 -9.23
C ALA A 17 7.79 2.58 -9.63
N THR A 18 8.40 3.20 -10.65
CA THR A 18 7.93 4.49 -11.18
C THR A 18 6.53 4.38 -11.76
N ALA A 19 6.26 3.35 -12.58
CA ALA A 19 4.94 3.13 -13.16
C ALA A 19 3.86 2.92 -12.08
N THR A 20 4.20 2.21 -11.00
CA THR A 20 3.33 1.98 -9.84
C THR A 20 2.98 3.29 -9.14
N TRP A 21 3.98 4.13 -8.85
CA TRP A 21 3.77 5.44 -8.24
C TRP A 21 2.94 6.38 -9.11
N GLU A 22 3.27 6.47 -10.40
CA GLU A 22 2.57 7.35 -11.34
C GLU A 22 1.10 6.91 -11.56
N ARG A 23 0.82 5.60 -11.48
CA ARG A 23 -0.56 5.09 -11.51
C ARG A 23 -1.36 5.57 -10.30
N ALA A 24 -0.77 5.54 -9.11
CA ALA A 24 -1.44 6.04 -7.90
C ALA A 24 -1.70 7.55 -7.97
N LEU A 25 -0.75 8.34 -8.50
CA LEU A 25 -0.92 9.80 -8.68
C LEU A 25 -2.03 10.18 -9.66
N ARG A 26 -2.38 9.30 -10.60
CA ARG A 26 -3.50 9.53 -11.55
C ARG A 26 -4.87 9.21 -10.96
N ALA A 27 -4.93 8.60 -9.78
CA ALA A 27 -6.20 8.31 -9.12
C ALA A 27 -6.95 9.61 -8.80
N ALA A 28 -8.28 9.59 -8.94
CA ALA A 28 -9.09 10.73 -8.53
C ALA A 28 -8.86 11.05 -7.05
N PRO A 29 -8.82 12.33 -6.64
CA PRO A 29 -8.66 12.72 -5.25
C PRO A 29 -9.86 12.25 -4.40
N LEU A 30 -9.71 12.28 -3.07
CA LEU A 30 -10.81 11.99 -2.15
C LEU A 30 -12.03 12.85 -2.48
N ALA A 31 -13.16 12.19 -2.70
CA ALA A 31 -14.45 12.85 -2.80
C ALA A 31 -15.04 13.08 -1.41
N GLY A 32 -15.44 14.32 -1.11
CA GLY A 32 -16.06 14.67 0.17
C GLY A 32 -15.07 14.99 1.29
N PRO A 33 -15.54 15.08 2.54
CA PRO A 33 -14.69 15.51 3.65
C PRO A 33 -13.70 14.42 4.06
N PRO A 34 -12.52 14.81 4.59
CA PRO A 34 -11.59 13.86 5.19
C PRO A 34 -12.22 13.17 6.41
N ARG A 35 -11.71 11.99 6.76
CA ARG A 35 -12.21 11.19 7.88
C ARG A 35 -11.11 10.90 8.89
N THR A 36 -11.50 10.43 10.07
CA THR A 36 -10.54 9.90 11.03
C THR A 36 -9.84 8.68 10.45
N ILE A 37 -8.51 8.69 10.52
CA ILE A 37 -7.63 7.62 10.04
C ILE A 37 -6.65 7.22 11.15
N HIS A 38 -6.12 6.01 11.04
CA HIS A 38 -4.94 5.59 11.81
C HIS A 38 -3.68 6.26 11.25
N GLY A 39 -3.52 6.26 9.93
CA GLY A 39 -2.42 6.86 9.17
C GLY A 39 -1.15 6.02 9.07
N ASP A 40 -1.06 4.90 9.78
CA ASP A 40 0.10 3.97 9.72
C ASP A 40 -0.24 2.52 10.19
N PRO A 41 -1.25 1.84 9.61
CA PRO A 41 -1.59 0.47 9.98
C PRO A 41 -0.62 -0.56 9.37
N VAL A 42 0.68 -0.41 9.66
CA VAL A 42 1.71 -1.38 9.29
C VAL A 42 1.71 -2.60 10.23
N PRO A 43 2.29 -3.74 9.84
CA PRO A 43 2.24 -4.97 10.64
C PRO A 43 2.72 -4.82 12.08
N GLY A 44 3.67 -3.94 12.35
CA GLY A 44 4.16 -3.65 13.70
C GLY A 44 3.13 -3.02 14.63
N ASN A 45 2.10 -2.37 14.07
CA ASN A 45 1.04 -1.69 14.79
C ASN A 45 -0.24 -2.54 14.92
N LEU A 46 -0.25 -3.76 14.37
CA LEU A 46 -1.37 -4.69 14.46
C LEU A 46 -1.17 -5.68 15.61
N VAL A 47 -2.04 -5.64 16.62
CA VAL A 47 -2.00 -6.59 17.72
C VAL A 47 -2.87 -7.79 17.39
N ILE A 48 -2.26 -8.97 17.25
CA ILE A 48 -2.96 -10.22 16.97
C ILE A 48 -3.04 -11.06 18.25
N ARG A 49 -4.24 -11.56 18.57
CA ARG A 49 -4.49 -12.50 19.66
C ARG A 49 -5.37 -13.64 19.15
N ASP A 50 -4.92 -14.88 19.37
CA ASP A 50 -5.65 -16.09 18.97
C ASP A 50 -6.05 -16.10 17.48
N GLY A 51 -5.14 -15.62 16.62
CA GLY A 51 -5.36 -15.53 15.17
C GLY A 51 -6.31 -14.42 14.72
N ARG A 52 -6.70 -13.50 15.62
CA ARG A 52 -7.62 -12.39 15.32
C ARG A 52 -6.98 -11.04 15.64
N LEU A 53 -7.34 -10.01 14.88
CA LEU A 53 -6.99 -8.64 15.20
C LEU A 53 -7.64 -8.25 16.54
N ALA A 54 -6.82 -7.94 17.53
CA ALA A 54 -7.21 -7.57 18.88
C ALA A 54 -7.07 -6.07 19.15
N GLY A 55 -6.27 -5.36 18.34
CA GLY A 55 -6.12 -3.91 18.47
C GLY A 55 -5.17 -3.31 17.45
N LEU A 56 -5.21 -1.97 17.41
CA LEU A 56 -4.27 -1.12 16.70
C LEU A 56 -3.55 -0.24 17.73
N ILE A 57 -2.25 -0.06 17.58
CA ILE A 57 -1.42 0.77 18.46
C ILE A 57 -0.75 1.91 17.68
N ASP A 58 -0.04 2.78 18.37
CA ASP A 58 0.69 3.91 17.77
C ASP A 58 -0.21 4.95 17.07
N ILE A 59 -1.41 5.15 17.63
CA ILE A 59 -2.28 6.27 17.27
C ILE A 59 -1.87 7.47 18.14
N ALA A 60 -0.77 8.14 17.76
CA ALA A 60 -0.22 9.24 18.55
C ALA A 60 -1.23 10.39 18.74
N VAL A 61 -2.01 10.71 17.71
CA VAL A 61 -3.15 11.64 17.72
C VAL A 61 -4.19 11.20 16.68
N PRO A 62 -5.50 11.46 16.89
CA PRO A 62 -6.50 11.25 15.85
C PRO A 62 -6.15 12.07 14.60
N GLN A 63 -5.83 11.39 13.51
CA GLN A 63 -5.50 12.02 12.24
C GLN A 63 -6.78 12.17 11.41
N ILE A 64 -6.95 13.30 10.73
CA ILE A 64 -8.05 13.55 9.80
C ILE A 64 -7.47 13.61 8.39
N GLY A 65 -7.85 12.68 7.52
CA GLY A 65 -7.28 12.57 6.18
C GLY A 65 -8.06 11.66 5.24
N ASP A 66 -7.36 11.17 4.21
CA ASP A 66 -7.91 10.24 3.23
C ASP A 66 -7.96 8.82 3.79
N PRO A 67 -9.13 8.17 3.88
CA PRO A 67 -9.24 6.77 4.31
C PRO A 67 -8.37 5.79 3.51
N ALA A 68 -8.00 6.15 2.28
CA ALA A 68 -7.10 5.34 1.47
C ALA A 68 -5.72 5.12 2.12
N SER A 69 -5.28 6.01 3.01
CA SER A 69 -4.01 5.86 3.76
C SER A 69 -4.00 4.63 4.67
N ASP A 70 -5.15 4.19 5.16
CA ASP A 70 -5.28 3.02 6.04
C ASP A 70 -5.36 1.69 5.27
N LEU A 71 -5.19 1.70 3.94
CA LEU A 71 -5.26 0.51 3.09
C LEU A 71 -3.95 -0.27 3.00
N ALA A 72 -2.87 0.21 3.62
CA ALA A 72 -1.57 -0.47 3.60
C ALA A 72 -1.60 -1.98 3.95
N PRO A 73 -2.42 -2.48 4.90
CA PRO A 73 -2.58 -3.90 5.19
C PRO A 73 -2.86 -4.78 3.96
N ALA A 74 -3.50 -4.23 2.92
CA ALA A 74 -3.72 -4.95 1.67
C ALA A 74 -2.42 -5.51 1.10
N TRP A 75 -1.31 -4.77 1.16
CA TRP A 75 0.00 -5.18 0.61
C TRP A 75 1.03 -5.55 1.68
N THR A 76 0.88 -5.08 2.91
CA THR A 76 1.83 -5.39 4.00
C THR A 76 1.47 -6.68 4.74
N VAL A 77 0.19 -7.05 4.78
CA VAL A 77 -0.32 -8.23 5.51
C VAL A 77 -0.85 -9.28 4.53
N PHE A 78 -1.85 -8.91 3.74
CA PHE A 78 -2.64 -9.88 2.99
C PHE A 78 -2.01 -10.33 1.67
N GLU A 79 -2.21 -11.60 1.34
CA GLU A 79 -2.03 -12.16 -0.01
C GLU A 79 -3.40 -12.44 -0.61
N GLU A 80 -3.44 -12.92 -1.85
CA GLU A 80 -4.69 -13.44 -2.39
C GLU A 80 -4.98 -14.82 -1.80
N PRO A 81 -6.24 -15.13 -1.44
CA PRO A 81 -7.47 -14.35 -1.71
C PRO A 81 -7.84 -13.31 -0.65
N GLU A 82 -7.12 -13.22 0.48
CA GLU A 82 -7.49 -12.35 1.61
C GLU A 82 -7.48 -10.86 1.25
N ARG A 83 -6.60 -10.42 0.36
CA ARG A 83 -6.56 -9.05 -0.14
C ARG A 83 -7.84 -8.68 -0.89
N SER A 84 -8.38 -9.59 -1.70
CA SER A 84 -9.67 -9.40 -2.36
C SER A 84 -10.81 -9.29 -1.35
N LEU A 85 -10.83 -10.15 -0.33
CA LEU A 85 -11.82 -10.09 0.75
C LEU A 85 -11.72 -8.80 1.56
N PHE A 86 -10.50 -8.34 1.86
CA PHE A 86 -10.25 -7.07 2.54
C PHE A 86 -10.78 -5.89 1.72
N ARG A 87 -10.51 -5.88 0.41
CA ARG A 87 -11.02 -4.86 -0.51
C ARG A 87 -12.55 -4.84 -0.55
N GLU A 88 -13.19 -6.01 -0.66
CA GLU A 88 -14.64 -6.15 -0.68
C GLU A 88 -15.27 -5.64 0.62
N ALA A 89 -14.73 -6.06 1.77
CA ALA A 89 -15.26 -5.69 3.08
C ALA A 89 -15.23 -4.18 3.34
N LEU A 90 -14.26 -3.46 2.77
CA LEU A 90 -14.16 -2.01 2.90
C LEU A 90 -15.10 -1.22 1.98
N GLY A 91 -15.54 -1.83 0.87
CA GLY A 91 -16.49 -1.21 -0.06
C GLY A 91 -16.01 0.11 -0.67
N LEU A 92 -14.70 0.37 -0.69
CA LEU A 92 -14.14 1.60 -1.26
C LEU A 92 -14.04 1.52 -2.78
N ASP A 93 -14.14 2.67 -3.43
CA ASP A 93 -14.06 2.76 -4.88
C ASP A 93 -12.66 2.43 -5.43
N ALA A 94 -12.58 2.23 -6.76
CA ALA A 94 -11.32 1.92 -7.42
C ALA A 94 -10.27 3.04 -7.27
N ALA A 95 -10.68 4.30 -7.19
CA ALA A 95 -9.75 5.42 -7.01
C ALA A 95 -9.12 5.40 -5.62
N ALA A 96 -9.90 5.12 -4.57
CA ALA A 96 -9.41 4.94 -3.21
C ALA A 96 -8.43 3.77 -3.12
N TRP A 97 -8.69 2.66 -3.83
CA TRP A 97 -7.74 1.55 -3.90
C TRP A 97 -6.41 1.96 -4.54
N GLU A 98 -6.43 2.72 -5.63
CA GLU A 98 -5.20 3.24 -6.27
C GLU A 98 -4.46 4.25 -5.40
N ARG A 99 -5.17 5.13 -4.68
CA ARG A 99 -4.54 6.03 -3.70
C ARG A 99 -3.90 5.23 -2.56
N GLY A 100 -4.57 4.16 -2.10
CA GLY A 100 -4.03 3.26 -1.08
C GLY A 100 -2.75 2.55 -1.54
N ARG A 101 -2.68 2.15 -2.81
CA ARG A 101 -1.42 1.67 -3.41
C ARG A 101 -0.31 2.71 -3.31
N GLY A 102 -0.64 3.98 -3.56
CA GLY A 102 0.29 5.11 -3.43
C GLY A 102 0.83 5.28 -2.01
N TRP A 103 -0.06 5.25 -1.00
CA TRP A 103 0.32 5.34 0.40
C TRP A 103 1.20 4.16 0.85
N ALA A 104 0.82 2.93 0.50
CA ALA A 104 1.63 1.75 0.79
C ALA A 104 3.01 1.80 0.10
N PHE A 105 3.04 2.30 -1.14
CA PHE A 105 4.29 2.48 -1.89
C PHE A 105 5.21 3.50 -1.21
N GLU A 106 4.67 4.65 -0.81
CA GLU A 106 5.43 5.71 -0.14
C GLU A 106 6.13 5.22 1.13
N MET A 107 5.38 4.53 1.99
CA MET A 107 5.94 3.97 3.21
C MET A 107 7.02 2.93 2.92
N ALA A 108 6.76 2.01 1.98
CA ALA A 108 7.68 0.93 1.68
C ALA A 108 8.97 1.42 1.02
N ILE A 109 8.92 2.31 0.02
CA ILE A 109 10.13 2.80 -0.66
C ILE A 109 10.97 3.72 0.24
N GLY A 110 10.35 4.48 1.15
CA GLY A 110 11.06 5.21 2.19
C GLY A 110 11.78 4.27 3.15
N GLY A 111 11.07 3.25 3.63
CA GLY A 111 11.61 2.23 4.52
C GLY A 111 12.75 1.42 3.91
N LEU A 112 12.65 1.05 2.62
CA LEU A 112 13.64 0.23 1.94
C LEU A 112 15.02 0.88 1.93
N HIS A 113 15.13 2.14 1.48
CA HIS A 113 16.44 2.81 1.41
C HIS A 113 16.95 3.26 2.78
N TYR A 114 16.04 3.51 3.74
CA TYR A 114 16.42 4.08 5.04
C TYR A 114 16.93 3.01 5.99
N TYR A 115 16.31 1.83 5.93
CA TYR A 115 16.60 0.71 6.83
C TYR A 115 17.46 -0.38 6.20
N GLU A 116 17.95 -0.19 4.97
CA GLU A 116 18.74 -1.18 4.22
C GLU A 116 19.81 -1.87 5.08
N GLU A 117 20.61 -1.07 5.80
CA GLU A 117 21.73 -1.57 6.62
C GLU A 117 21.39 -1.62 8.11
N THR A 118 20.42 -0.83 8.57
CA THR A 118 20.18 -0.58 10.00
C THR A 118 19.06 -1.43 10.57
N ASN A 119 18.11 -1.87 9.74
CA ASN A 119 17.02 -2.73 10.16
C ASN A 119 16.59 -3.69 9.03
N PRO A 120 17.31 -4.82 8.87
CA PRO A 120 17.06 -5.78 7.80
C PRO A 120 15.65 -6.40 7.81
N VAL A 121 14.98 -6.43 8.96
CA VAL A 121 13.60 -6.95 9.06
C VAL A 121 12.64 -6.01 8.34
N PHE A 122 12.72 -4.72 8.64
CA PHE A 122 11.90 -3.70 7.98
C PHE A 122 12.25 -3.56 6.50
N ALA A 123 13.54 -3.61 6.14
CA ALA A 123 13.96 -3.57 4.74
C ALA A 123 13.35 -4.72 3.92
N ARG A 124 13.31 -5.95 4.47
CA ARG A 124 12.65 -7.09 3.81
C ARG A 124 11.14 -6.92 3.70
N GLN A 125 10.48 -6.38 4.73
CA GLN A 125 9.04 -6.09 4.68
C GLN A 125 8.71 -5.03 3.62
N ALA A 126 9.52 -3.97 3.55
CA ALA A 126 9.41 -2.95 2.52
C ALA A 126 9.60 -3.53 1.11
N ALA A 127 10.65 -4.33 0.89
CA ALA A 127 10.89 -4.99 -0.39
C ALA A 127 9.73 -5.90 -0.82
N ARG A 128 9.19 -6.72 0.11
CA ARG A 128 8.02 -7.58 -0.17
C ARG A 128 6.78 -6.77 -0.52
N THR A 129 6.53 -5.67 0.19
CA THR A 129 5.39 -4.78 -0.08
C THR A 129 5.50 -4.16 -1.47
N LEU A 130 6.69 -3.69 -1.85
CA LEU A 130 6.95 -3.13 -3.18
C LEU A 130 6.77 -4.17 -4.28
N ALA A 131 7.28 -5.38 -4.10
CA ALA A 131 7.08 -6.47 -5.06
C ALA A 131 5.58 -6.75 -5.30
N ARG A 132 4.81 -6.91 -4.22
CA ARG A 132 3.35 -7.11 -4.29
C ARG A 132 2.63 -5.96 -5.01
N LEU A 133 3.04 -4.71 -4.77
CA LEU A 133 2.44 -3.54 -5.42
C LEU A 133 2.75 -3.46 -6.92
N MET A 134 3.94 -3.90 -7.32
CA MET A 134 4.37 -3.95 -8.72
C MET A 134 3.68 -5.09 -9.48
N ASP A 135 3.52 -6.26 -8.86
CA ASP A 135 2.84 -7.43 -9.45
C ASP A 135 1.32 -7.21 -9.62
N ASP A 136 0.64 -6.63 -8.61
CA ASP A 136 -0.78 -6.24 -8.70
C ASP A 136 -1.04 -5.24 -9.84
N GLY A 137 -0.03 -4.42 -10.14
CA GLY A 137 -0.03 -3.47 -11.22
C GLY A 137 -0.18 -4.13 -12.59
N ALA A 138 0.54 -5.23 -12.80
CA ALA A 138 0.58 -5.98 -14.05
C ALA A 138 -0.70 -6.79 -14.30
N ALA A 139 -1.28 -7.39 -13.26
CA ALA A 139 -2.50 -8.19 -13.38
C ALA A 139 -3.75 -7.36 -13.77
N SER A 140 -3.81 -6.08 -13.36
CA SER A 140 -4.94 -5.19 -13.66
C SER A 140 -4.99 -4.74 -15.13
N GLY A 141 -3.89 -4.87 -15.89
CA GLY A 141 -3.76 -4.38 -17.27
C GLY A 141 -4.37 -5.30 -18.34
N LEU A 142 -4.73 -6.54 -17.99
CA LEU A 142 -5.22 -7.55 -18.93
C LEU A 142 -6.77 -7.70 -18.96
N GLY A 143 -7.52 -6.94 -18.16
CA GLY A 143 -8.98 -7.08 -18.03
C GLY A 143 -9.84 -6.19 -18.94
N GLY A 144 -9.24 -5.46 -19.88
CA GLY A 144 -9.88 -4.36 -20.60
C GLY A 144 -10.13 -4.57 -22.09
N ALA A 145 -10.46 -5.77 -22.57
CA ALA A 145 -10.98 -5.94 -23.93
C ALA A 145 -11.73 -7.28 -24.09
N GLY A 146 -13.05 -7.24 -24.04
CA GLY A 146 -13.86 -8.37 -24.51
C GLY A 146 -15.25 -8.44 -23.88
N GLY A 147 -16.23 -7.79 -24.50
CA GLY A 147 -17.63 -8.04 -24.13
C GLY A 147 -18.64 -6.99 -24.55
N VAL A 148 -18.70 -6.63 -25.84
CA VAL A 148 -19.97 -6.20 -26.46
C VAL A 148 -20.08 -6.85 -27.83
N ARG A 149 -20.84 -7.94 -27.89
CA ARG A 149 -21.95 -8.20 -28.83
C ARG A 149 -22.50 -9.60 -28.58
#